data_AF-A0A6J1W363-F1
#
_entry.id   AF-A0A6J1W363-F1
#
_cell.length_a   1.000
_cell.length_b   1.000
_cell.length_c   1.000
_cell.angle_alpha   90.00
_cell.angle_beta   90.00
_cell.angle_gamma   90.00
#
_symmetry.space_group_name_H-M   'P 1'
#
loop_
_entity.id
_entity.type
_entity.pdbx_description
1 polymer ?
#
loop_
_entity_poly.entity_id
_entity_poly.type
_entity_poly.pdbx_seq_one_letter_code
_entity_poly.pdbx_strand_id
1 'polypeptide(L)'
;MTLRSAESSDGTDRAGPQWEAGGASAEPAEGERLDSAMRELRCAGWYWGSMSVAEAKERLQDASEGTFLVRDSSHSEYLLTISVKTSVGPTNLRIEFQGGKFRLDSVICIRSRLQQFDSVVHLIEYYVLMCKDRRMVSEIPSNGTVHLYLNKPLYHSTLSLQHQCRVAINRYTSKIQELPLPTRLKEFLQEYRYRV
;
A
#
# COMPACT_ATOMS: atom_id res chain seq x y z
N MET A 1 86.57 -3.79 -4.59
CA MET A 1 85.16 -3.72 -4.13
C MET A 1 84.75 -2.26 -4.09
N THR A 2 83.87 -1.83 -5.00
CA THR A 2 83.09 -0.58 -4.91
C THR A 2 82.11 -0.58 -6.08
N LEU A 3 80.81 -0.72 -5.81
CA LEU A 3 79.78 -0.55 -6.83
C LEU A 3 79.29 0.90 -6.81
N ARG A 4 79.15 1.50 -7.99
CA ARG A 4 78.40 2.74 -8.24
C ARG A 4 77.58 2.54 -9.50
N SER A 5 76.27 2.54 -9.34
CA SER A 5 75.27 2.66 -10.41
C SER A 5 74.22 3.64 -9.91
N ALA A 6 73.79 4.56 -10.77
CA ALA A 6 72.77 5.57 -10.45
C ALA A 6 71.45 5.28 -11.20
N GLU A 7 70.38 5.98 -10.82
CA GLU A 7 69.15 6.08 -11.61
C GLU A 7 69.41 6.87 -12.94
N SER A 8 68.53 7.05 -13.93
CA SER A 8 67.13 6.64 -14.21
C SER A 8 66.92 6.77 -15.75
N SER A 9 65.82 6.40 -16.42
CA SER A 9 64.52 5.82 -16.01
C SER A 9 64.16 4.68 -17.00
N ASP A 10 62.99 4.39 -17.58
CA ASP A 10 61.60 4.91 -17.56
C ASP A 10 60.61 3.83 -18.07
N GLY A 11 59.30 4.13 -18.17
CA GLY A 11 58.34 3.33 -18.96
C GLY A 11 57.07 2.88 -18.22
N THR A 12 55.93 3.34 -18.73
CA THR A 12 54.56 2.83 -18.53
C THR A 12 54.45 1.29 -18.71
N ASP A 13 53.52 0.56 -18.09
CA ASP A 13 52.08 0.85 -17.96
C ASP A 13 51.45 0.55 -16.58
N ARG A 14 50.40 1.31 -16.24
CA ARG A 14 49.44 0.99 -15.17
C ARG A 14 48.11 0.55 -15.77
N ALA A 15 47.87 -0.75 -15.80
CA ALA A 15 46.53 -1.29 -16.05
C ALA A 15 45.61 -0.93 -14.86
N GLY A 16 44.77 0.11 -15.03
CA GLY A 16 43.76 0.49 -14.05
C GLY A 16 42.56 -0.47 -14.06
N PRO A 17 41.92 -0.75 -12.92
CA PRO A 17 40.71 -1.58 -12.89
C PRO A 17 39.58 -0.87 -13.65
N GLN A 18 39.05 -1.54 -14.67
CA GLN A 18 37.96 -1.06 -15.50
C GLN A 18 36.65 -1.07 -14.69
N TRP A 19 36.17 0.11 -14.33
CA TRP A 19 34.88 0.28 -13.65
C TRP A 19 33.76 0.18 -14.68
N GLU A 20 33.16 -1.00 -14.82
CA GLU A 20 31.91 -1.11 -15.59
C GLU A 20 30.78 -0.44 -14.82
N ALA A 21 30.41 0.77 -15.25
CA ALA A 21 29.23 1.48 -14.78
C ALA A 21 27.93 0.84 -15.29
N GLY A 22 27.72 -0.43 -14.93
CA GLY A 22 26.46 -1.14 -15.07
C GLY A 22 25.40 -0.54 -14.14
N GLY A 23 24.89 0.63 -14.52
CA GLY A 23 23.87 1.39 -13.79
C GLY A 23 22.49 0.71 -13.83
N ALA A 24 22.40 -0.50 -13.31
CA ALA A 24 21.13 -1.12 -12.98
C ALA A 24 20.42 -0.21 -11.96
N SER A 25 19.25 0.31 -12.33
CA SER A 25 18.35 0.94 -11.38
C SER A 25 18.03 -0.08 -10.30
N ALA A 26 18.48 0.17 -9.07
CA ALA A 26 18.25 -0.69 -7.94
C ALA A 26 16.77 -0.64 -7.56
N GLU A 27 15.97 -1.45 -8.25
CA GLU A 27 14.60 -1.78 -7.86
C GLU A 27 14.64 -2.22 -6.39
N PRO A 28 13.92 -1.52 -5.48
CA PRO A 28 14.07 -1.73 -4.05
C PRO A 28 13.80 -3.19 -3.68
N ALA A 29 14.40 -3.66 -2.58
CA ALA A 29 14.20 -5.03 -2.14
C ALA A 29 12.70 -5.28 -1.84
N GLU A 30 12.23 -6.51 -1.99
CA GLU A 30 10.82 -6.85 -1.74
C GLU A 30 10.39 -6.49 -0.30
N GLY A 31 11.31 -6.64 0.67
CA GLY A 31 11.15 -6.15 2.04
C GLY A 31 11.02 -4.62 2.18
N GLU A 32 11.78 -3.83 1.40
CA GLU A 32 11.70 -2.36 1.45
C GLU A 32 10.36 -1.84 0.92
N ARG A 33 9.83 -2.46 -0.14
CA ARG A 33 8.45 -2.17 -0.63
C ARG A 33 7.42 -2.53 0.44
N LEU A 34 7.55 -3.71 1.06
CA LEU A 34 6.67 -4.14 2.16
C LEU A 34 6.72 -3.18 3.34
N ASP A 35 7.90 -2.76 3.80
CA ASP A 35 8.06 -1.82 4.91
C ASP A 35 7.47 -0.44 4.62
N SER A 36 7.60 0.05 3.38
CA SER A 36 6.95 1.30 2.97
C SER A 36 5.43 1.18 2.97
N ALA A 37 4.88 0.12 2.36
CA ALA A 37 3.44 -0.12 2.35
C ALA A 37 2.86 -0.33 3.76
N MET A 38 3.57 -1.04 4.64
CA MET A 38 3.17 -1.22 6.03
C MET A 38 3.28 0.07 6.84
N ARG A 39 4.22 0.97 6.52
CA ARG A 39 4.29 2.32 7.11
C ARG A 39 3.08 3.16 6.68
N GLU A 40 2.72 3.17 5.40
CA GLU A 40 1.52 3.84 4.90
C GLU A 40 0.23 3.27 5.53
N LEU A 41 0.12 1.94 5.64
CA LEU A 41 -1.02 1.25 6.24
C LEU A 41 -1.18 1.58 7.73
N ARG A 42 -0.08 1.62 8.49
CA ARG A 42 -0.09 2.08 9.90
C ARG A 42 -0.50 3.54 10.02
N CYS A 43 -0.10 4.41 9.08
CA CYS A 43 -0.52 5.81 9.06
C CYS A 43 -2.02 6.02 8.81
N ALA A 44 -2.74 5.05 8.23
CA ALA A 44 -4.15 5.16 7.88
C ALA A 44 -5.13 5.06 9.07
N GLY A 45 -4.70 4.48 10.20
CA GLY A 45 -5.51 4.35 11.44
C GLY A 45 -6.74 3.43 11.36
N TRP A 46 -6.95 2.75 10.23
CA TRP A 46 -7.94 1.68 10.05
C TRP A 46 -7.31 0.28 9.87
N TYR A 47 -6.01 0.19 10.14
CA TYR A 47 -5.27 -1.04 10.34
C TYR A 47 -5.25 -1.41 11.83
N TRP A 48 -5.66 -2.63 12.16
CA TRP A 48 -5.88 -3.11 13.53
C TRP A 48 -4.80 -4.07 14.04
N GLY A 49 -3.75 -4.35 13.25
CA GLY A 49 -2.71 -5.32 13.60
C GLY A 49 -3.28 -6.71 13.87
N SER A 50 -2.81 -7.36 14.94
CA SER A 50 -3.08 -8.77 15.26
C SER A 50 -4.47 -9.06 15.82
N MET A 51 -5.50 -8.36 15.33
CA MET A 51 -6.91 -8.61 15.61
C MET A 51 -7.37 -9.97 15.07
N SER A 52 -8.12 -10.72 15.88
CA SER A 52 -8.68 -12.02 15.50
C SER A 52 -9.87 -11.90 14.55
N VAL A 53 -10.23 -13.02 13.90
CA VAL A 53 -11.45 -13.15 13.09
C VAL A 53 -12.72 -12.91 13.92
N ALA A 54 -12.70 -13.23 15.22
CA ALA A 54 -13.86 -13.10 16.10
C ALA A 54 -14.13 -11.64 16.46
N GLU A 55 -13.11 -10.92 16.95
CA GLU A 55 -13.21 -9.48 17.24
C GLU A 55 -13.56 -8.68 15.96
N ALA A 56 -12.97 -9.02 14.82
CA ALA A 56 -13.29 -8.37 13.55
C ALA A 56 -14.75 -8.57 13.14
N LYS A 57 -15.35 -9.74 13.41
CA LYS A 57 -16.78 -9.99 13.20
C LYS A 57 -17.62 -9.17 14.17
N GLU A 58 -17.31 -9.20 15.47
CA GLU A 58 -18.00 -8.44 16.51
C GLU A 58 -18.06 -6.95 16.19
N ARG A 59 -16.90 -6.31 15.93
CA ARG A 59 -16.80 -4.88 15.62
C ARG A 59 -17.48 -4.46 14.32
N LEU A 60 -17.75 -5.39 13.41
CA LEU A 60 -18.44 -5.16 12.15
C LEU A 60 -19.90 -5.61 12.16
N GLN A 61 -20.37 -6.32 13.20
CA GLN A 61 -21.70 -6.94 13.20
C GLN A 61 -22.81 -5.90 13.10
N ASP A 62 -22.73 -4.83 13.89
CA ASP A 62 -23.70 -3.73 13.92
C ASP A 62 -23.27 -2.53 13.05
N ALA A 63 -22.19 -2.67 12.29
CA ALA A 63 -21.76 -1.65 11.34
C ALA A 63 -22.67 -1.62 10.11
N SER A 64 -22.69 -0.48 9.40
CA SER A 64 -23.38 -0.37 8.11
C SER A 64 -22.65 -1.15 7.01
N GLU A 65 -23.37 -1.59 5.97
CA GLU A 65 -22.76 -2.23 4.80
C GLU A 65 -21.65 -1.35 4.17
N GLY A 66 -20.58 -2.00 3.72
CA GLY A 66 -19.37 -1.36 3.21
C GLY A 66 -18.45 -0.75 4.27
N THR A 67 -18.73 -0.97 5.56
CA THR A 67 -17.76 -0.70 6.63
C THR A 67 -16.69 -1.79 6.62
N PHE A 68 -15.42 -1.42 6.58
CA PHE A 68 -14.30 -2.37 6.55
C PHE A 68 -13.17 -2.00 7.51
N LEU A 69 -12.31 -2.96 7.82
CA LEU A 69 -11.04 -2.77 8.49
C LEU A 69 -9.98 -3.67 7.86
N VAL A 70 -8.69 -3.34 8.03
CA VAL A 70 -7.59 -4.24 7.68
C VAL A 70 -6.90 -4.70 8.96
N ARG A 71 -6.50 -5.97 8.99
CA ARG A 71 -5.84 -6.62 10.13
C ARG A 71 -4.86 -7.68 9.61
N ASP A 72 -4.05 -8.22 10.49
CA ASP A 72 -3.13 -9.30 10.17
C ASP A 72 -3.91 -10.58 9.82
N SER A 73 -3.38 -11.32 8.85
CA SER A 73 -3.93 -12.62 8.46
C SER A 73 -3.72 -13.65 9.56
N SER A 74 -4.74 -14.47 9.81
CA SER A 74 -4.64 -15.66 10.66
C SER A 74 -4.24 -16.92 9.87
N HIS A 75 -3.89 -16.78 8.59
CA HIS A 75 -3.48 -17.83 7.67
C HIS A 75 -2.04 -17.59 7.22
N SER A 76 -1.17 -18.60 7.35
CA SER A 76 0.28 -18.49 7.17
C SER A 76 0.75 -18.00 5.80
N GLU A 77 -0.02 -18.27 4.74
CA GLU A 77 0.33 -17.91 3.36
C GLU A 77 0.05 -16.44 2.98
N TYR A 78 -0.61 -15.67 3.85
CA TYR A 78 -1.05 -14.30 3.57
C TYR A 78 -0.61 -13.40 4.72
N LEU A 79 -0.23 -12.15 4.43
CA LEU A 79 0.18 -11.20 5.47
C LEU A 79 -1.03 -10.49 6.11
N LEU A 80 -2.01 -10.11 5.29
CA LEU A 80 -3.10 -9.22 5.68
C LEU A 80 -4.48 -9.74 5.27
N THR A 81 -5.52 -9.27 5.95
CA THR A 81 -6.92 -9.57 5.65
C THR A 81 -7.78 -8.33 5.82
N ILE A 82 -8.58 -8.00 4.81
CA ILE A 82 -9.70 -7.07 4.93
C ILE A 82 -10.85 -7.81 5.60
N SER A 83 -11.41 -7.25 6.66
CA SER A 83 -12.70 -7.68 7.21
C SER A 83 -13.74 -6.63 6.84
N VAL A 84 -14.87 -7.03 6.25
CA VAL A 84 -15.87 -6.09 5.71
C VAL A 84 -17.30 -6.55 5.99
N LYS A 85 -18.15 -5.63 6.43
CA LYS A 85 -19.59 -5.84 6.57
C LYS A 85 -20.27 -5.81 5.20
N THR A 86 -20.83 -6.94 4.81
CA THR A 86 -21.75 -7.09 3.67
C THR A 86 -23.20 -7.21 4.16
N SER A 87 -24.15 -7.15 3.23
CA SER A 87 -25.58 -7.43 3.45
C SER A 87 -25.85 -8.78 4.11
N VAL A 88 -25.02 -9.81 3.87
CA VAL A 88 -25.11 -11.12 4.54
C VAL A 88 -24.29 -11.23 5.83
N GLY A 89 -23.62 -10.15 6.25
CA GLY A 89 -22.81 -10.08 7.48
C GLY A 89 -21.31 -9.82 7.24
N PRO A 90 -20.49 -9.84 8.30
CA PRO A 90 -19.05 -9.62 8.20
C PRO A 90 -18.32 -10.79 7.52
N THR A 91 -17.67 -10.50 6.39
CA THR A 91 -16.82 -11.45 5.64
C THR A 91 -15.34 -11.04 5.68
N ASN A 92 -14.47 -11.92 5.21
CA ASN A 92 -13.01 -11.74 5.21
C ASN A 92 -12.46 -11.95 3.79
N LEU A 93 -11.56 -11.06 3.36
CA LEU A 93 -10.89 -11.10 2.06
C LEU A 93 -9.38 -11.02 2.30
N ARG A 94 -8.63 -12.01 1.84
CA ARG A 94 -7.19 -12.06 2.06
C ARG A 94 -6.46 -11.15 1.06
N ILE A 95 -5.31 -10.61 1.48
CA ILE A 95 -4.42 -9.83 0.63
C ILE A 95 -3.16 -10.66 0.40
N GLU A 96 -2.90 -11.00 -0.86
CA GLU A 96 -1.67 -11.65 -1.30
C GLU A 96 -0.59 -10.59 -1.52
N PHE A 97 0.65 -10.89 -1.15
CA PHE A 97 1.83 -10.07 -1.45
C PHE A 97 2.87 -10.96 -2.15
N GLN A 98 3.25 -10.61 -3.38
CA GLN A 98 4.16 -11.41 -4.20
C GLN A 98 4.80 -10.53 -5.28
N GLY A 99 6.12 -10.65 -5.47
CA GLY A 99 6.84 -9.86 -6.47
C GLY A 99 6.85 -8.36 -6.13
N GLY A 100 6.82 -8.02 -4.84
CA GLY A 100 6.74 -6.65 -4.36
C GLY A 100 5.37 -5.96 -4.53
N LYS A 101 4.32 -6.69 -4.91
CA LYS A 101 2.97 -6.14 -5.14
C LYS A 101 1.90 -6.81 -4.29
N PHE A 102 0.92 -6.02 -3.85
CA PHE A 102 -0.30 -6.46 -3.19
C PHE A 102 -1.44 -6.69 -4.19
N ARG A 103 -2.26 -7.72 -3.98
CA ARG A 103 -3.51 -7.98 -4.69
C ARG A 103 -4.53 -8.66 -3.75
N LEU A 104 -5.81 -8.67 -4.14
CA LEU A 104 -6.81 -9.48 -3.46
C LEU A 104 -6.72 -10.94 -3.86
N ASP A 105 -7.10 -11.82 -2.94
CA ASP A 105 -7.31 -13.24 -3.19
C ASP A 105 -8.26 -13.46 -4.37
N SER A 106 -7.78 -14.27 -5.32
CA SER A 106 -8.43 -14.51 -6.62
C SER A 106 -9.78 -15.21 -6.48
N VAL A 107 -9.98 -16.01 -5.43
CA VAL A 107 -11.14 -16.92 -5.27
C VAL A 107 -12.47 -16.18 -5.16
N ILE A 108 -12.47 -14.92 -4.70
CA ILE A 108 -13.68 -14.13 -4.45
C ILE A 108 -13.88 -13.02 -5.52
N CYS A 109 -12.82 -12.64 -6.24
CA CYS A 109 -12.80 -11.44 -7.08
C CYS A 109 -13.12 -11.70 -8.57
N ILE A 110 -14.16 -12.50 -8.87
CA ILE A 110 -14.56 -12.96 -10.22
C ILE A 110 -14.68 -11.82 -11.27
N ARG A 111 -14.97 -10.59 -10.85
CA ARG A 111 -15.13 -9.41 -11.75
C ARG A 111 -14.02 -8.37 -11.68
N SER A 112 -13.14 -8.46 -10.69
CA SER A 112 -12.00 -7.55 -10.59
C SER A 112 -10.88 -8.11 -11.44
N ARG A 113 -10.47 -7.41 -12.50
CA ARG A 113 -9.12 -7.61 -13.04
C ARG A 113 -8.16 -7.51 -11.85
N LEU A 114 -7.31 -8.51 -11.64
CA LEU A 114 -6.47 -8.63 -10.45
C LEU A 114 -5.35 -7.59 -10.47
N GLN A 115 -5.74 -6.35 -10.18
CA GLN A 115 -4.87 -5.19 -10.09
C GLN A 115 -3.83 -5.43 -9.00
N GLN A 116 -2.60 -5.06 -9.32
CA GLN A 116 -1.44 -5.20 -8.46
C GLN A 116 -0.97 -3.82 -8.03
N PHE A 117 -0.78 -3.63 -6.72
CA PHE A 117 -0.52 -2.33 -6.11
C PHE A 117 0.76 -2.36 -5.29
N ASP A 118 1.54 -1.28 -5.30
CA ASP A 118 2.70 -1.12 -4.42
C ASP A 118 2.33 -0.84 -2.96
N SER A 119 1.05 -0.51 -2.68
CA SER A 119 0.56 -0.20 -1.34
C SER A 119 -0.85 -0.77 -1.10
N VAL A 120 -1.05 -1.32 0.09
CA VAL A 120 -2.36 -1.79 0.59
C VAL A 120 -3.35 -0.62 0.67
N VAL A 121 -2.88 0.59 0.96
CA VAL A 121 -3.73 1.78 1.04
C VAL A 121 -4.23 2.19 -0.35
N HIS A 122 -3.36 2.06 -1.38
CA HIS A 122 -3.76 2.27 -2.78
C HIS A 122 -4.77 1.20 -3.25
N LEU A 123 -4.55 -0.07 -2.89
CA LEU A 123 -5.48 -1.18 -3.16
C LEU A 123 -6.87 -0.87 -2.57
N ILE A 124 -6.93 -0.47 -1.29
CA ILE A 124 -8.17 -0.11 -0.61
C ILE A 124 -8.84 1.11 -1.26
N GLU A 125 -8.09 2.18 -1.54
CA GLU A 125 -8.63 3.37 -2.22
C GLU A 125 -9.24 3.02 -3.58
N TYR A 126 -8.55 2.21 -4.39
CA TYR A 126 -9.02 1.77 -5.69
C TYR A 126 -10.40 1.09 -5.60
N TYR A 127 -10.56 0.10 -4.73
CA TYR A 127 -11.83 -0.59 -4.55
C TYR A 127 -12.93 0.31 -3.95
N VAL A 128 -12.59 1.18 -2.99
CA VAL A 128 -13.53 2.18 -2.44
C VAL A 128 -14.03 3.16 -3.51
N LEU A 129 -13.22 3.48 -4.52
CA LEU A 129 -13.61 4.33 -5.65
C LEU A 129 -14.42 3.57 -6.70
N MET A 130 -14.04 2.33 -7.04
CA MET A 130 -14.83 1.47 -7.93
C MET A 130 -16.27 1.29 -7.41
N CYS A 131 -16.43 1.08 -6.10
CA CYS A 131 -17.73 0.98 -5.43
C CYS A 131 -18.56 2.27 -5.45
N LYS A 132 -18.00 3.39 -5.95
CA LYS A 132 -18.67 4.71 -6.02
C LYS A 132 -18.98 5.17 -7.46
N ASP A 133 -18.33 4.65 -8.51
CA ASP A 133 -18.77 4.91 -9.89
C ASP A 133 -19.95 4.01 -10.26
N ARG A 134 -21.16 4.59 -10.19
CA ARG A 134 -22.43 3.94 -10.56
C ARG A 134 -22.44 3.33 -11.96
N ARG A 135 -21.60 3.78 -12.91
CA ARG A 135 -21.54 3.21 -14.26
C ARG A 135 -21.02 1.77 -14.25
N MET A 136 -20.12 1.42 -13.34
CA MET A 136 -19.64 0.04 -13.18
C MET A 136 -20.60 -0.86 -12.37
N VAL A 137 -21.60 -0.26 -11.69
CA VAL A 137 -22.63 -0.97 -10.93
C VAL A 137 -23.81 -1.42 -11.80
N SER A 138 -23.97 -0.84 -13.00
CA SER A 138 -25.14 -1.11 -13.86
C SER A 138 -25.08 -2.45 -14.63
N GLU A 139 -23.95 -3.15 -14.63
CA GLU A 139 -23.72 -4.38 -15.42
C GLU A 139 -23.80 -5.66 -14.56
N ILE A 140 -24.67 -5.73 -13.54
CA ILE A 140 -24.67 -6.82 -12.54
C ILE A 140 -25.79 -7.85 -12.81
N PRO A 141 -25.46 -9.12 -13.13
CA PRO A 141 -26.42 -10.23 -13.08
C PRO A 141 -26.81 -10.54 -11.62
N SER A 142 -28.09 -10.77 -11.37
CA SER A 142 -28.68 -11.00 -10.03
C SER A 142 -28.41 -12.41 -9.47
N ASN A 143 -27.17 -12.90 -9.58
CA ASN A 143 -26.83 -14.33 -9.48
C ASN A 143 -26.05 -14.68 -8.19
N GLY A 144 -26.56 -14.25 -7.03
CA GLY A 144 -26.20 -14.78 -5.70
C GLY A 144 -24.77 -14.59 -5.17
N THR A 145 -23.83 -14.08 -5.98
CA THR A 145 -22.43 -13.86 -5.55
C THR A 145 -22.35 -12.69 -4.57
N VAL A 146 -21.74 -12.90 -3.41
CA VAL A 146 -21.49 -11.82 -2.43
C VAL A 146 -20.56 -10.77 -3.05
N HIS A 147 -21.09 -9.57 -3.30
CA HIS A 147 -20.33 -8.51 -3.93
C HIS A 147 -19.35 -7.84 -2.94
N LEU A 148 -18.11 -7.64 -3.37
CA LEU A 148 -17.17 -6.77 -2.67
C LEU A 148 -17.65 -5.32 -2.77
N TYR A 149 -18.10 -4.77 -1.64
CA TYR A 149 -18.43 -3.37 -1.49
C TYR A 149 -17.58 -2.75 -0.37
N LEU A 150 -16.69 -1.83 -0.70
CA LEU A 150 -15.94 -1.02 0.28
C LEU A 150 -16.44 0.43 0.20
N ASN A 151 -16.78 1.02 1.35
CA ASN A 151 -17.33 2.38 1.40
C ASN A 151 -16.59 3.28 2.40
N LYS A 152 -16.47 2.83 3.65
CA LYS A 152 -15.84 3.58 4.75
C LYS A 152 -14.97 2.67 5.65
N PRO A 153 -13.81 3.14 6.12
CA PRO A 153 -13.02 2.43 7.11
C PRO A 153 -13.64 2.49 8.52
N LEU A 154 -13.34 1.50 9.34
CA LEU A 154 -13.54 1.48 10.79
C LEU A 154 -12.19 1.78 11.47
N TYR A 155 -12.05 2.98 12.02
CA TYR A 155 -10.85 3.41 12.71
C TYR A 155 -10.73 2.77 14.10
N HIS A 156 -9.51 2.43 14.52
CA HIS A 156 -9.25 1.84 15.85
C HIS A 156 -9.11 2.88 16.97
N SER A 157 -8.91 4.15 16.62
CA SER A 157 -8.85 5.28 17.53
C SER A 157 -9.29 6.57 16.82
N THR A 158 -9.46 7.65 17.57
CA THR A 158 -9.69 8.98 16.99
C THR A 158 -8.42 9.46 16.27
N LEU A 159 -8.45 9.54 14.94
CA LEU A 159 -7.38 10.14 14.14
C LEU A 159 -7.04 11.55 14.63
N SER A 160 -5.76 11.94 14.55
CA SER A 160 -5.36 13.32 14.81
C SER A 160 -6.02 14.29 13.83
N LEU A 161 -6.36 15.49 14.30
CA LEU A 161 -6.96 16.54 13.45
C LEU A 161 -6.09 16.85 12.22
N GLN A 162 -4.76 16.79 12.36
CA GLN A 162 -3.83 16.94 11.23
C GLN A 162 -4.03 15.87 10.16
N HIS A 163 -4.21 14.60 10.53
CA HIS A 163 -4.48 13.54 9.56
C HIS A 163 -5.88 13.67 8.96
N GLN A 164 -6.90 14.04 9.75
CA GLN A 164 -8.24 14.32 9.23
C GLN A 164 -8.21 15.43 8.17
N CYS A 165 -7.49 16.53 8.43
CA CYS A 165 -7.26 17.59 7.45
C CYS A 165 -6.49 17.11 6.21
N ARG A 166 -5.48 16.26 6.37
CA ARG A 166 -4.74 15.63 5.25
C ARG A 166 -5.68 14.85 4.33
N VAL A 167 -6.50 13.96 4.88
CA VAL A 167 -7.48 13.18 4.11
C VAL A 167 -8.55 14.07 3.48
N ALA A 168 -8.99 15.12 4.16
CA ALA A 168 -9.91 16.10 3.60
C ALA A 168 -9.30 16.84 2.38
N ILE A 169 -8.06 17.32 2.48
CA ILE A 169 -7.36 18.00 1.37
C ILE A 169 -7.18 17.06 0.17
N ASN A 170 -6.73 15.83 0.41
CA ASN A 170 -6.54 14.82 -0.64
C ASN A 170 -7.83 14.51 -1.41
N ARG A 171 -9.02 14.66 -0.79
CA ARG A 171 -10.33 14.46 -1.46
C ARG A 171 -10.64 15.53 -2.50
N TYR A 172 -10.07 16.74 -2.37
CA TYR A 172 -10.26 17.83 -3.31
C TYR A 172 -9.12 17.97 -4.32
N THR A 173 -7.88 17.63 -3.95
CA THR A 173 -6.74 17.74 -4.88
C THR A 173 -5.60 16.77 -4.58
N SER A 174 -5.03 16.19 -5.64
CA SER A 174 -3.74 15.49 -5.62
C SER A 174 -2.55 16.42 -5.83
N LYS A 175 -2.80 17.67 -6.25
CA LYS A 175 -1.78 18.66 -6.62
C LYS A 175 -1.22 19.44 -5.42
N ILE A 176 -0.71 18.71 -4.43
CA ILE A 176 -0.19 19.26 -3.16
C ILE A 176 0.79 20.43 -3.35
N GLN A 177 1.60 20.41 -4.43
CA GLN A 177 2.60 21.44 -4.69
C GLN A 177 2.02 22.80 -5.12
N GLU A 178 0.82 22.85 -5.70
CA GLU A 178 0.13 24.10 -6.07
C GLU A 178 -0.53 24.80 -4.86
N LEU A 179 -0.59 24.15 -3.69
CA LEU A 179 -1.23 24.72 -2.50
C LEU A 179 -0.42 25.86 -1.86
N PRO A 180 -1.08 26.90 -1.30
CA PRO A 180 -0.44 28.00 -0.56
C PRO A 180 -0.09 27.56 0.88
N LEU A 181 0.73 26.52 1.01
CA LEU A 181 1.16 25.92 2.28
C LEU A 181 2.69 25.92 2.42
N PRO A 182 3.24 26.07 3.64
CA PRO A 182 4.67 25.87 3.91
C PRO A 182 5.16 24.48 3.50
N THR A 183 6.42 24.35 3.10
CA THR A 183 7.03 23.11 2.60
C THR A 183 6.80 21.92 3.52
N ARG A 184 6.98 22.10 4.83
CA ARG A 184 6.74 21.05 5.85
C ARG A 184 5.30 20.51 5.88
N LEU A 185 4.31 21.32 5.53
CA LEU A 185 2.93 20.84 5.38
C LEU A 185 2.71 20.14 4.03
N LYS A 186 3.40 20.56 2.97
CA LYS A 186 3.40 19.84 1.69
C LYS A 186 4.04 18.45 1.82
N GLU A 187 5.16 18.34 2.54
CA GLU A 187 5.82 17.08 2.90
C GLU A 187 4.87 16.16 3.67
N PHE A 188 4.24 16.65 4.75
CA PHE A 188 3.25 15.90 5.52
C PHE A 188 2.04 15.43 4.70
N LEU A 189 1.57 16.21 3.72
CA LEU A 189 0.53 15.79 2.77
C LEU A 189 1.06 14.74 1.76
N GLN A 190 2.34 14.81 1.39
CA GLN A 190 2.97 13.87 0.46
C GLN A 190 3.23 12.48 1.08
N GLU A 191 3.45 12.39 2.40
CA GLU A 191 3.56 11.12 3.15
C GLU A 191 2.34 10.19 2.99
N TYR A 192 1.15 10.74 2.79
CA TYR A 192 -0.09 9.98 2.64
C TYR A 192 -1.04 10.72 1.69
N ARG A 193 -1.08 10.27 0.43
CA ARG A 193 -1.81 10.93 -0.68
C ARG A 193 -3.25 10.44 -0.86
N TYR A 194 -3.66 9.41 -0.13
CA TYR A 194 -4.94 8.72 -0.31
C TYR A 194 -6.12 9.45 0.36
N ARG A 195 -7.34 9.15 -0.10
CA ARG A 195 -8.59 9.81 0.33
C ARG A 195 -9.41 9.02 1.35
N VAL A 196 -8.95 7.84 1.76
CA VAL A 196 -9.68 6.89 2.61
C VAL A 196 -9.23 7.01 4.05
#